data_AF-A0A3D1SBP3-F1
#
_entry.id   AF-A0A3D1SBP3-F1
#
_cell.length_a   1.000
_cell.length_b   1.000
_cell.length_c   1.000
_cell.angle_alpha   90.00
_cell.angle_beta   90.00
_cell.angle_gamma   90.00
#
_symmetry.space_group_name_H-M   'P 1'
#
loop_
_entity.id
_entity.type
_entity.pdbx_description
1 polymer ?
#
loop_
_entity_poly.entity_id
_entity_poly.type
_entity_poly.pdbx_seq_one_letter_code
_entity_poly.pdbx_strand_id
1 'polypeptide(L)'
;MFAEKEPRVTVSLYKYFTIVNPRAFRDEVYVKFNQLNVFGRIYIAHEGINAQISVPESNFNAFRETLYQLSPELDGLRLNIAIDDDGKSFWVLRCKV
;
A
#
# COMPACT_ATOMS: atom_id res chain seq x y z
N MET A 1 -10.70 -24.01 -4.83
CA MET A 1 -10.32 -22.59 -4.69
C MET A 1 -10.23 -22.31 -3.20
N PHE A 2 -9.02 -22.18 -2.65
CA PHE A 2 -8.87 -21.86 -1.22
C PHE A 2 -9.26 -20.40 -1.04
N ALA A 3 -10.41 -20.16 -0.40
CA ALA A 3 -10.76 -18.82 0.04
C ALA A 3 -9.77 -18.42 1.13
N GLU A 4 -9.03 -17.34 0.92
CA GLU A 4 -8.22 -16.71 1.94
C GLU A 4 -9.15 -16.28 3.08
N LYS A 5 -8.86 -16.74 4.30
CA LYS A 5 -9.71 -16.53 5.49
C LYS A 5 -9.18 -15.43 6.41
N GLU A 6 -8.02 -14.89 6.11
CA GLU A 6 -7.38 -13.90 6.96
C GLU A 6 -8.15 -12.57 6.88
N PRO A 7 -8.51 -11.94 8.02
CA PRO A 7 -9.08 -10.60 8.03
C PRO A 7 -8.13 -9.60 7.39
N ARG A 8 -8.68 -8.67 6.62
CA ARG A 8 -7.90 -7.65 5.91
C ARG A 8 -8.48 -6.27 6.19
N VAL A 9 -7.61 -5.28 6.09
CA VAL A 9 -7.92 -3.86 6.28
C VAL A 9 -7.73 -3.15 4.95
N THR A 10 -8.82 -2.64 4.38
CA THR A 10 -8.75 -1.77 3.20
C THR A 10 -8.33 -0.35 3.59
N VAL A 11 -7.30 0.14 2.90
CA VAL A 11 -6.69 1.44 3.12
C VAL A 11 -6.62 2.21 1.81
N SER A 12 -6.99 3.48 1.86
CA SER A 12 -6.72 4.45 0.80
C SER A 12 -5.77 5.53 1.30
N LEU A 13 -4.75 5.85 0.50
CA LEU A 13 -3.79 6.91 0.80
C LEU A 13 -3.39 7.68 -0.46
N TYR A 14 -3.01 8.93 -0.26
CA TYR A 14 -2.38 9.76 -1.28
C TYR A 14 -1.42 10.75 -0.60
N LYS A 15 -0.33 11.05 -1.27
CA LYS A 15 0.61 12.09 -0.82
C LYS A 15 1.32 12.68 -2.03
N TYR A 16 1.30 14.01 -2.14
CA TYR A 16 2.14 14.73 -3.08
C TYR A 16 3.51 15.01 -2.46
N PHE A 17 4.56 14.58 -3.15
CA PHE A 17 5.96 14.86 -2.85
C PHE A 17 6.83 14.46 -4.04
N THR A 18 8.01 15.06 -4.15
CA THR A 18 8.90 14.80 -5.29
C THR A 18 9.52 13.41 -5.18
N ILE A 19 9.20 12.54 -6.13
CA ILE A 19 9.86 11.25 -6.29
C ILE A 19 10.86 11.36 -7.45
N VAL A 20 12.15 11.41 -7.10
CA VAL A 20 13.24 11.63 -8.08
C VAL A 20 13.30 10.51 -9.13
N ASN A 21 13.16 9.26 -8.70
CA ASN A 21 13.15 8.09 -9.58
C ASN A 21 11.89 7.23 -9.33
N PRO A 22 10.76 7.53 -10.00
CA PRO A 22 9.50 6.82 -9.81
C PRO A 22 9.59 5.32 -10.07
N ARG A 23 10.44 4.89 -11.01
CA ARG A 23 10.64 3.47 -11.33
C ARG A 23 11.30 2.73 -10.16
N ALA A 24 12.40 3.28 -9.64
CA ALA A 24 13.10 2.69 -8.50
C ALA A 24 12.22 2.70 -7.23
N PHE A 25 11.53 3.80 -6.96
CA PHE A 25 10.60 3.89 -5.84
C PHE A 25 9.46 2.86 -5.97
N ARG A 26 8.91 2.67 -7.18
CA ARG A 26 7.90 1.65 -7.46
C ARG A 26 8.41 0.23 -7.23
N ASP A 27 9.63 -0.07 -7.66
CA ASP A 27 10.24 -1.39 -7.45
C ASP A 27 10.43 -1.66 -5.94
N GLU A 28 10.90 -0.68 -5.16
CA GLU A 28 11.00 -0.80 -3.70
C GLU A 28 9.64 -1.01 -3.03
N VAL A 29 8.64 -0.17 -3.35
CA VAL A 29 7.28 -0.29 -2.85
C VAL A 29 6.71 -1.69 -3.16
N TYR A 30 6.89 -2.16 -4.39
CA TYR A 30 6.38 -3.47 -4.80
C TYR A 30 7.02 -4.59 -3.98
N VAL A 31 8.35 -4.61 -3.83
CA VAL A 31 9.06 -5.65 -3.07
C VAL A 31 8.59 -5.66 -1.60
N LYS A 32 8.61 -4.49 -0.94
CA LYS A 32 8.28 -4.37 0.48
C LYS A 32 6.83 -4.72 0.76
N PHE A 33 5.89 -4.23 -0.06
CA PHE A 33 4.47 -4.48 0.17
C PHE A 33 4.07 -5.91 -0.21
N ASN A 34 4.70 -6.49 -1.25
CA ASN A 34 4.47 -7.89 -1.60
C ASN A 34 4.93 -8.84 -0.48
N GLN A 35 6.05 -8.55 0.19
CA GLN A 35 6.52 -9.33 1.36
C GLN A 35 5.53 -9.33 2.53
N LEU A 36 4.70 -8.29 2.63
CA LEU A 36 3.67 -8.14 3.66
C LEU A 36 2.29 -8.65 3.19
N ASN A 37 2.24 -9.36 2.07
CA ASN A 37 1.00 -9.85 1.44
C ASN A 37 -0.03 -8.74 1.19
N VAL A 38 0.41 -7.51 0.92
CA VAL A 38 -0.47 -6.41 0.53
C VAL A 38 -1.00 -6.67 -0.88
N PHE A 39 -2.29 -6.48 -1.08
CA PHE A 39 -2.91 -6.45 -2.41
C PHE A 39 -3.40 -5.04 -2.70
N GLY A 40 -3.63 -4.71 -3.98
CA GLY A 40 -4.14 -3.39 -4.31
C GLY A 40 -3.62 -2.82 -5.61
N ARG A 41 -3.93 -1.53 -5.81
CA ARG A 41 -3.43 -0.72 -6.92
C ARG A 41 -2.70 0.49 -6.34
N ILE A 42 -1.47 0.68 -6.82
CA ILE A 42 -0.61 1.78 -6.43
C ILE A 42 -0.16 2.50 -7.70
N TYR A 43 -0.34 3.81 -7.75
CA TYR A 43 0.13 4.69 -8.80
C TYR A 43 1.22 5.58 -8.21
N ILE A 44 2.38 5.60 -8.87
CA ILE A 44 3.56 6.35 -8.46
C ILE A 44 3.97 7.23 -9.62
N ALA A 45 4.03 8.54 -9.41
CA ALA A 45 4.50 9.50 -10.40
C ALA A 45 5.59 10.38 -9.77
N HIS A 46 6.22 11.23 -10.58
CA HIS A 46 7.18 12.21 -10.06
C HIS A 46 6.58 13.12 -8.98
N GLU A 47 5.26 13.36 -9.03
CA GLU A 47 4.54 14.22 -8.09
C GLU A 47 4.07 13.51 -6.80
N GLY A 48 4.20 12.18 -6.69
CA GLY A 48 3.87 11.46 -5.47
C GLY A 48 3.24 10.09 -5.69
N ILE A 49 2.42 9.68 -4.72
CA ILE A 49 1.81 8.34 -4.64
C ILE A 49 0.30 8.43 -4.40
N ASN A 50 -0.46 7.54 -5.06
CA ASN A 50 -1.86 7.28 -4.79
C ASN A 50 -2.09 5.77 -4.72
N ALA A 51 -2.76 5.29 -3.67
CA ALA A 51 -2.97 3.87 -3.49
C ALA A 51 -4.33 3.55 -2.87
N GLN A 52 -4.89 2.43 -3.34
CA GLN A 52 -5.98 1.71 -2.69
C GLN A 52 -5.55 0.25 -2.53
N ILE A 53 -5.41 -0.19 -1.29
CA ILE A 53 -4.81 -1.47 -0.93
C ILE A 53 -5.64 -2.20 0.10
N SER A 54 -5.46 -3.51 0.16
CA SER A 54 -5.96 -4.38 1.21
C SER A 54 -4.75 -5.03 1.88
N VAL A 55 -4.63 -4.87 3.19
CA VAL A 55 -3.50 -5.34 3.99
C VAL A 55 -4.00 -6.40 4.96
N PRO A 56 -3.33 -7.55 5.14
CA PRO A 56 -3.71 -8.48 6.20
C PRO A 56 -3.67 -7.78 7.56
N GLU A 57 -4.69 -7.99 8.40
CA GLU A 57 -4.79 -7.32 9.70
C GLU A 57 -3.56 -7.61 10.58
N SER A 58 -3.03 -8.83 10.51
CA SER A 58 -1.81 -9.24 11.21
C SER A 58 -0.55 -8.46 10.80
N ASN A 59 -0.50 -7.98 9.55
CA ASN A 59 0.62 -7.23 8.98
C ASN A 59 0.41 -5.72 9.01
N PHE A 60 -0.73 -5.23 9.54
CA PHE A 60 -1.09 -3.82 9.41
C PHE A 60 -0.07 -2.86 10.03
N ASN A 61 0.43 -3.18 11.22
CA ASN A 61 1.46 -2.36 11.89
C ASN A 61 2.78 -2.38 11.12
N ALA A 62 3.22 -3.54 10.66
CA ALA A 62 4.45 -3.69 9.86
C ALA A 62 4.34 -2.94 8.51
N PHE A 63 3.18 -2.98 7.86
CA PHE A 63 2.87 -2.19 6.67
C PHE A 63 3.00 -0.70 6.95
N ARG A 64 2.43 -0.21 8.06
CA ARG A 64 2.46 1.21 8.41
C ARG A 64 3.89 1.70 8.66
N GLU A 65 4.67 0.94 9.43
CA GLU A 65 6.09 1.25 9.67
C GLU A 65 6.90 1.24 8.38
N THR A 66 6.68 0.24 7.53
CA THR A 66 7.31 0.13 6.21
C THR A 66 6.98 1.33 5.34
N LEU A 67 5.71 1.75 5.29
CA LEU A 67 5.26 2.92 4.54
C LEU A 67 5.95 4.20 5.03
N TYR A 68 6.02 4.41 6.33
CA TYR A 68 6.60 5.60 6.93
C TYR A 68 8.11 5.70 6.69
N GLN A 69 8.78 4.55 6.52
CA GLN A 69 10.21 4.48 6.23
C GLN A 69 10.56 4.63 4.74
N LEU A 70 9.58 4.61 3.82
CA LEU A 70 9.84 4.77 2.38
C LEU A 70 10.31 6.18 2.02
N SER A 71 9.82 7.20 2.72
CA SER A 71 10.21 8.60 2.50
C SER A 71 9.85 9.45 3.71
N PRO A 72 10.62 10.50 4.06
CA PRO A 72 10.26 11.42 5.14
C PRO A 72 8.87 12.05 5.00
N GLU A 73 8.39 12.27 3.77
CA GLU A 73 7.07 12.85 3.49
C GLU A 73 5.90 11.90 3.76
N LEU A 74 6.19 10.60 3.90
CA LEU A 74 5.25 9.54 4.23
C LEU A 74 5.21 9.22 5.72
N ASP A 75 6.18 9.69 6.50
CA ASP A 75 6.19 9.47 7.94
C ASP A 75 4.96 10.11 8.61
N GLY A 76 4.21 9.31 9.37
CA GLY A 76 2.96 9.72 9.98
C GLY A 76 1.82 10.00 8.99
N LEU A 77 1.90 9.57 7.73
CA LEU A 77 0.83 9.76 6.74
C LEU A 77 -0.51 9.22 7.27
N ARG A 78 -1.54 10.08 7.28
CA ARG A 78 -2.90 9.66 7.63
C ARG A 78 -3.44 8.65 6.62
N LEU A 79 -3.77 7.46 7.12
CA LEU A 79 -4.38 6.38 6.36
C LEU A 79 -5.91 6.47 6.46
N ASN A 80 -6.61 6.40 5.33
CA ASN A 80 -8.07 6.28 5.33
C ASN A 80 -8.45 4.80 5.36
N ILE A 81 -8.76 4.29 6.55
CA ILE A 81 -9.20 2.92 6.78
C ILE A 81 -10.70 2.83 6.48
N ALA A 82 -11.10 1.86 5.66
CA ALA A 82 -12.51 1.61 5.37
C ALA A 82 -13.25 1.11 6.62
N ILE A 83 -14.46 1.62 6.85
CA ILE A 83 -15.31 1.22 7.99
C ILE A 83 -16.09 -0.06 7.67
N ASP A 84 -16.45 -0.27 6.40
CA ASP A 84 -17.15 -1.45 5.90
C ASP A 84 -16.29 -2.04 4.78
N ASP A 85 -15.69 -3.20 5.05
CA ASP A 85 -14.78 -3.90 4.14
C ASP A 85 -15.24 -5.34 4.00
N ASP A 86 -15.71 -5.71 2.81
CA ASP A 86 -16.09 -7.09 2.50
C ASP A 86 -14.86 -7.99 2.21
N GLY A 87 -13.66 -7.40 2.25
CA GLY A 87 -12.37 -8.07 2.08
C GLY A 87 -12.09 -8.56 0.65
N LYS A 88 -12.96 -8.26 -0.33
CA LYS A 88 -12.96 -8.92 -1.65
C LYS A 88 -12.39 -8.08 -2.80
N SER A 89 -11.95 -6.86 -2.54
CA SER A 89 -11.67 -5.90 -3.61
C SER A 89 -10.38 -6.19 -4.41
N PHE A 90 -9.42 -6.95 -3.87
CA PHE A 90 -8.11 -7.16 -4.49
C PHE A 90 -7.59 -8.60 -4.37
N TRP A 91 -7.01 -9.11 -5.46
CA TRP A 91 -6.41 -10.46 -5.53
C TRP A 91 -4.89 -10.45 -5.70
N VAL A 92 -4.33 -9.31 -6.10
CA VAL A 92 -2.90 -9.15 -6.42
C VAL A 92 -2.47 -7.72 -6.14
N LEU A 93 -1.17 -7.51 -5.90
CA LEU A 93 -0.55 -6.18 -5.89
C LEU A 93 -0.20 -5.74 -7.31
N ARG A 94 -0.65 -4.55 -7.70
CA ARG A 94 -0.27 -3.88 -8.95
C ARG A 94 0.28 -2.50 -8.64
N CYS A 95 1.52 -2.25 -9.01
CA CYS A 95 2.13 -0.92 -8.94
C CYS A 95 2.41 -0.42 -10.35
N LYS A 96 1.93 0.78 -10.68
CA LYS A 96 2.13 1.46 -11.97
C LYS A 96 2.92 2.75 -11.77
N VAL A 97 3.80 3.02 -12.74
CA VAL A 97 4.47 4.31 -12.94
C VAL A 97 3.88 4.95 -14.18
#